data_AF-A0A142XCG1-F1
#
_entry.id   AF-A0A142XCG1-F1
#
_cell.length_a   1.000
_cell.length_b   1.000
_cell.length_c   1.000
_cell.angle_alpha   90.00
_cell.angle_beta   90.00
_cell.angle_gamma   90.00
#
_symmetry.space_group_name_H-M   'P 1'
#
loop_
_entity.id
_entity.type
_entity.pdbx_description
1 polymer ?
#
loop_
_entity_poly.entity_id
_entity_poly.type
_entity_poly.pdbx_seq_one_letter_code
_entity_poly.pdbx_strand_id
1 'polypeptide(L)'
;MRIPEFGSVYGVDFSGAKQAGRTIWIARTEPRARGKFALVTLDRLDSLCGTAEREVCLAELVRIVNASDAALWGFDCPFGLPVELFPEGAPWVDQFAFLAQYDDAYQCGLECIARTKRLPEGPLRSALHCRRQSDFDAKAPFDGFHYRKVNLHYRML
;
A
#
# COMPACT_ATOMS: atom_id res chain seq x y z
N MET A 1 -0.06 -7.81 24.61
CA MET A 1 0.83 -7.87 23.44
C MET A 1 2.05 -7.01 23.76
N ARG A 2 3.27 -7.57 23.74
CA ARG A 2 4.52 -6.79 23.94
C ARG A 2 5.04 -6.40 22.57
N ILE A 3 5.25 -5.10 22.34
CA ILE A 3 5.82 -4.61 21.08
C ILE A 3 7.31 -4.99 21.07
N PRO A 4 7.85 -5.54 19.97
CA PRO A 4 9.28 -5.83 19.85
C PRO A 4 10.14 -4.57 20.10
N GLU A 5 11.36 -4.76 20.62
CA GLU A 5 12.31 -3.65 20.73
C GLU A 5 12.92 -3.37 19.35
N PHE A 6 12.99 -2.10 18.96
CA PHE A 6 13.56 -1.65 17.68
C PHE A 6 14.49 -0.46 17.91
N GLY A 7 15.62 -0.46 17.19
CA GLY A 7 16.62 0.62 17.22
C GLY A 7 16.33 1.74 16.22
N SER A 8 15.44 1.49 15.25
CA SER A 8 15.08 2.45 14.21
C SER A 8 13.62 2.32 13.79
N VAL A 9 13.03 3.43 13.37
CA VAL A 9 11.67 3.50 12.82
C VAL A 9 11.69 4.22 11.50
N TYR A 10 11.08 3.60 10.48
CA TYR A 10 10.98 4.11 9.13
C TYR A 10 9.54 4.46 8.81
N GLY A 11 9.32 5.65 8.25
CA GLY A 11 8.05 6.06 7.66
C GLY A 11 8.19 6.20 6.15
N VAL A 12 7.37 5.49 5.39
CA VAL A 12 7.35 5.54 3.93
C VAL A 12 6.09 6.27 3.47
N ASP A 13 6.27 7.46 2.88
CA ASP A 13 5.21 8.16 2.16
C ASP A 13 5.12 7.59 0.75
N PHE A 14 4.02 6.90 0.46
CA PHE A 14 3.88 6.12 -0.76
C PHE A 14 3.00 6.81 -1.80
N SER A 15 3.53 6.93 -3.01
CA SER A 15 2.76 7.31 -4.18
C SER A 15 2.90 6.21 -5.24
N GLY A 16 1.87 5.36 -5.37
CA GLY A 16 1.76 4.36 -6.44
C GLY A 16 1.30 4.94 -7.77
N ALA A 17 1.54 6.24 -7.98
CA ALA A 17 1.43 6.84 -9.30
C ALA A 17 2.47 6.19 -10.24
N LYS A 18 2.29 6.37 -11.55
CA LYS A 18 3.27 5.90 -12.56
C LYS A 18 4.72 6.38 -12.26
N GLN A 19 4.87 7.47 -11.52
CA GLN A 19 6.15 8.06 -11.13
C GLN A 19 6.61 7.66 -9.71
N ALA A 20 6.17 6.52 -9.19
CA ALA A 20 6.45 6.09 -7.82
C ALA A 20 7.90 6.26 -7.37
N GLY A 21 8.87 5.92 -8.23
CA GLY A 21 10.30 6.11 -7.93
C GLY A 21 10.69 7.54 -7.54
N ARG A 22 10.03 8.56 -8.12
CA ARG A 22 10.31 9.99 -7.86
C ARG A 22 9.57 10.56 -6.66
N THR A 23 8.55 9.86 -6.20
CA THR A 23 7.57 10.40 -5.25
C THR A 23 7.55 9.65 -3.93
N ILE A 24 8.22 8.50 -3.83
CA ILE A 24 8.37 7.78 -2.56
C ILE A 24 9.48 8.43 -1.75
N TRP A 25 9.17 8.75 -0.50
CA TRP A 25 10.11 9.25 0.50
C TRP A 25 10.18 8.29 1.68
N ILE A 26 11.39 8.14 2.24
CA ILE A 26 11.68 7.30 3.40
C ILE A 26 12.25 8.19 4.50
N ALA A 27 11.50 8.36 5.57
CA ALA A 27 11.95 9.03 6.78
C ALA A 27 12.50 7.99 7.76
N ARG A 28 13.79 8.08 8.12
CA ARG A 28 14.37 7.28 9.20
C ARG A 28 14.39 8.09 10.48
N THR A 29 13.88 7.51 11.55
CA THR A 29 13.96 8.08 12.89
C THR A 29 14.60 7.10 13.86
N GLU A 30 15.24 7.64 14.89
CA GLU A 30 15.88 6.85 15.95
C GLU A 30 15.44 7.32 17.34
N PRO A 31 15.37 6.40 18.32
CA PRO A 31 15.09 6.76 19.70
C PRO A 31 16.12 7.76 20.24
N ARG A 32 15.61 8.74 20.97
CA ARG A 32 16.36 9.70 21.79
C ARG A 32 15.94 9.53 23.25
N ALA A 33 16.66 10.21 24.14
CA ALA A 33 16.31 10.25 25.55
C ALA A 33 14.84 10.66 25.77
N ARG A 34 14.23 10.10 26.83
CA ARG A 34 12.85 10.40 27.26
C ARG A 34 11.75 9.99 26.26
N GLY A 35 11.96 8.91 25.51
CA GLY A 35 10.93 8.33 24.63
C GLY A 35 10.60 9.19 23.40
N LYS A 36 11.49 10.10 23.01
CA LYS A 36 11.35 10.89 21.79
C LYS A 36 12.04 10.19 20.62
N PHE A 37 11.64 10.53 19.40
CA PHE A 37 12.34 10.12 18.18
C PHE A 37 12.94 11.36 17.51
N ALA A 38 14.12 11.21 16.91
CA ALA A 38 14.70 12.22 16.04
C ALA A 38 14.75 11.72 14.61
N LEU A 39 14.38 12.58 13.66
CA LEU A 39 14.64 12.35 12.24
C LEU A 39 16.14 12.34 11.98
N VAL A 40 16.62 11.25 11.38
CA VAL A 40 18.04 11.03 11.05
C VAL A 40 18.26 11.24 9.56
N THR A 41 17.41 10.65 8.72
CA THR A 41 17.46 10.83 7.27
C THR A 41 16.06 11.01 6.70
N LEU A 42 16.00 11.70 5.57
CA LEU A 42 14.81 11.83 4.74
C LEU A 42 15.23 11.64 3.29
N ASP A 43 15.08 10.42 2.81
CA ASP A 43 15.66 9.98 1.55
C ASP A 43 14.56 9.81 0.49
N ARG A 44 14.83 10.31 -0.73
CA ARG A 44 14.00 9.97 -1.89
C ARG A 44 14.40 8.60 -2.40
N LEU A 45 13.43 7.78 -2.75
CA LEU A 45 13.71 6.42 -3.23
C LEU A 45 14.55 6.43 -4.52
N ASP A 46 14.27 7.34 -5.46
CA ASP A 46 15.06 7.46 -6.69
C ASP A 46 16.55 7.75 -6.44
N SER A 47 16.84 8.55 -5.42
CA SER A 47 18.20 8.92 -5.04
C SER A 47 18.94 7.74 -4.42
N LEU A 48 18.25 6.90 -3.65
CA LEU A 48 18.81 5.65 -3.12
C LEU A 48 19.06 4.61 -4.22
N CYS A 49 18.18 4.55 -5.22
CA CYS A 49 18.26 3.55 -6.29
C CYS A 49 19.16 3.98 -7.46
N GLY A 50 19.52 5.26 -7.56
CA GLY A 50 20.22 5.83 -8.72
C GLY A 50 19.35 5.88 -10.00
N THR A 51 18.05 5.60 -9.89
CA THR A 51 17.10 5.59 -10.99
C THR A 51 15.70 5.94 -10.51
N ALA A 52 14.87 6.48 -11.39
CA ALA A 52 13.45 6.72 -11.13
C ALA A 52 12.54 5.58 -11.64
N GLU A 53 13.13 4.51 -12.19
CA GLU A 53 12.38 3.38 -12.72
C GLU A 53 11.61 2.66 -11.61
N ARG A 54 10.29 2.64 -11.75
CA ARG A 54 9.36 2.20 -10.70
C ARG A 54 9.68 0.79 -10.20
N GLU A 55 9.86 -0.17 -11.10
CA GLU A 55 10.08 -1.58 -10.73
C GLU A 55 11.39 -1.75 -9.97
N VAL A 56 12.46 -1.09 -10.44
CA VAL A 56 13.77 -1.10 -9.78
C VAL A 56 13.67 -0.48 -8.39
N CYS A 57 12.98 0.66 -8.28
CA CYS A 57 12.78 1.34 -6.99
C CYS A 57 12.00 0.49 -5.98
N LEU A 58 10.90 -0.15 -6.41
CA LEU A 58 10.08 -0.97 -5.53
C LEU A 58 10.81 -2.25 -5.09
N ALA A 59 11.54 -2.90 -6.00
CA ALA A 59 12.37 -4.05 -5.66
C ALA A 59 13.46 -3.68 -4.64
N GLU A 60 14.10 -2.52 -4.80
CA GLU A 60 15.10 -2.04 -3.86
C GLU A 60 14.50 -1.68 -2.50
N LEU A 61 13.31 -1.06 -2.47
CA LEU A 61 12.58 -0.82 -1.22
C LEU A 61 12.30 -2.12 -0.47
N VAL A 62 11.82 -3.16 -1.16
CA VAL A 62 11.59 -4.50 -0.57
C VAL A 62 12.91 -5.08 -0.05
N ARG A 63 14.00 -4.95 -0.80
CA ARG A 63 15.33 -5.41 -0.38
C ARG A 63 15.79 -4.71 0.90
N ILE A 64 15.64 -3.39 0.99
CA ILE A 64 16.02 -2.58 2.17
C ILE A 64 15.20 -3.01 3.40
N VAL A 65 13.90 -3.20 3.24
CA VAL A 65 13.00 -3.64 4.31
C VAL A 65 13.42 -5.02 4.83
N ASN A 66 13.64 -5.98 3.93
CA ASN A 66 14.04 -7.35 4.29
C ASN A 66 15.45 -7.45 4.87
N ALA A 67 16.35 -6.52 4.51
CA ALA A 67 17.70 -6.46 5.06
C ALA A 67 17.78 -5.69 6.39
N SER A 68 16.69 -5.07 6.84
CA SER A 68 16.65 -4.32 8.09
C SER A 68 16.57 -5.25 9.29
N ASP A 69 17.36 -4.97 10.32
CA ASP A 69 17.30 -5.66 11.61
C ASP A 69 16.83 -4.70 12.71
N ALA A 70 16.06 -5.22 13.67
CA ALA A 70 15.46 -4.46 14.77
C ALA A 70 14.85 -3.12 14.32
N ALA A 71 14.10 -3.12 13.22
CA ALA A 71 13.51 -1.94 12.60
C ALA A 71 12.00 -2.05 12.48
N LEU A 72 11.30 -0.96 12.78
CA LEU A 72 9.85 -0.84 12.53
C LEU A 72 9.62 -0.05 11.25
N TRP A 73 8.91 -0.64 10.28
CA TRP A 73 8.53 0.03 9.03
C TRP A 73 7.03 0.35 9.01
N GLY A 74 6.70 1.62 8.88
CA GLY A 74 5.35 2.12 8.64
C GLY A 74 5.21 2.57 7.19
N PHE A 75 4.18 2.08 6.51
CA PHE A 75 3.90 2.41 5.12
C PHE A 75 2.57 3.15 5.02
N ASP A 76 2.58 4.36 4.45
CA ASP A 76 1.35 5.08 4.11
C ASP A 76 0.86 4.63 2.73
N CYS A 77 0.31 3.41 2.67
CA CYS A 77 -0.24 2.82 1.46
C CYS A 77 -1.67 2.37 1.68
N PRO A 78 -2.59 2.59 0.74
CA PRO A 78 -3.81 1.81 0.68
C PRO A 78 -3.46 0.42 0.14
N PHE A 79 -3.23 -0.56 1.01
CA PHE A 79 -2.90 -1.93 0.58
C PHE A 79 -4.13 -2.83 0.36
N GLY A 80 -5.31 -2.44 0.85
CA GLY A 80 -6.48 -3.30 0.86
C GLY A 80 -7.51 -3.00 -0.20
N LEU A 81 -7.92 -4.04 -0.90
CA LEU A 81 -9.18 -4.06 -1.63
C LEU A 81 -10.35 -4.14 -0.63
N PRO A 82 -11.56 -3.65 -0.99
CA PRO A 82 -12.77 -3.87 -0.19
C PRO A 82 -12.97 -5.36 0.10
N VAL A 83 -13.22 -5.69 1.36
CA VAL A 83 -13.38 -7.08 1.81
C VAL A 83 -14.59 -7.74 1.16
N GLU A 84 -15.57 -6.94 0.76
CA GLU A 84 -16.78 -7.32 0.05
C GLU A 84 -16.49 -7.92 -1.34
N LEU A 85 -15.29 -7.71 -1.89
CA LEU A 85 -14.88 -8.35 -3.15
C LEU A 85 -14.49 -9.83 -2.99
N PHE A 86 -14.44 -10.32 -1.75
CA PHE A 86 -14.01 -11.67 -1.40
C PHE A 86 -15.13 -12.41 -0.65
N PRO A 87 -15.12 -13.75 -0.64
CA PRO A 87 -16.01 -14.52 0.20
C PRO A 87 -15.96 -14.09 1.66
N GLU A 88 -17.07 -14.20 2.37
CA GLU A 88 -17.13 -13.87 3.79
C GLU A 88 -16.09 -14.69 4.58
N GLY A 89 -15.31 -14.00 5.42
CA GLY A 89 -14.24 -14.62 6.21
C GLY A 89 -12.97 -14.96 5.42
N ALA A 90 -12.84 -14.53 4.16
CA ALA A 90 -11.61 -14.74 3.39
C ALA A 90 -10.39 -14.14 4.14
N PRO A 91 -9.32 -14.91 4.36
CA PRO A 91 -8.13 -14.41 5.00
C PRO A 91 -7.46 -13.34 4.12
N TRP A 92 -6.73 -12.44 4.77
CA TRP A 92 -6.04 -11.34 4.10
C TRP A 92 -5.12 -11.79 2.96
N VAL A 93 -4.47 -12.95 3.12
CA VAL A 93 -3.57 -13.53 2.10
C VAL A 93 -4.27 -13.80 0.77
N ASP A 94 -5.58 -14.03 0.76
CA ASP A 94 -6.35 -14.27 -0.47
C ASP A 94 -6.42 -13.03 -1.36
N GLN A 95 -6.30 -11.83 -0.77
CA GLN A 95 -6.20 -10.60 -1.57
C GLN A 95 -4.91 -10.59 -2.39
N PHE A 96 -3.81 -11.07 -1.81
CA PHE A 96 -2.52 -11.18 -2.50
C PHE A 96 -2.56 -12.26 -3.58
N ALA A 97 -3.15 -13.42 -3.27
CA ALA A 97 -3.36 -14.48 -4.25
C ALA A 97 -4.23 -14.01 -5.43
N PHE A 98 -5.23 -13.18 -5.18
CA PHE A 98 -6.05 -12.55 -6.23
C PHE A 98 -5.25 -11.55 -7.07
N LEU A 99 -4.50 -10.63 -6.44
CA LEU A 99 -3.70 -9.64 -7.15
C LEU A 99 -2.64 -10.29 -8.06
N ALA A 100 -2.04 -11.40 -7.61
CA ALA A 100 -1.04 -12.16 -8.35
C ALA A 100 -1.58 -12.86 -9.63
N GLN A 101 -2.90 -12.91 -9.85
CA GLN A 101 -3.50 -13.55 -11.04
C GLN A 101 -3.45 -12.68 -12.31
N TYR A 102 -2.98 -11.44 -12.18
CA TYR A 102 -3.01 -10.49 -13.26
C TYR A 102 -1.57 -9.97 -13.48
N ASP A 103 -1.22 -9.51 -14.70
CA ASP A 103 0.00 -8.71 -14.98
C ASP A 103 -0.21 -7.19 -15.22
N ASP A 104 -1.46 -6.78 -15.48
CA ASP A 104 -1.92 -5.40 -15.59
C ASP A 104 -2.98 -5.01 -14.54
N ALA A 105 -2.69 -3.94 -13.81
CA ALA A 105 -3.57 -3.36 -12.79
C ALA A 105 -4.96 -2.99 -13.36
N TYR A 106 -5.03 -2.54 -14.62
CA TYR A 106 -6.30 -2.20 -15.22
C TYR A 106 -7.21 -3.42 -15.38
N GLN A 107 -6.68 -4.58 -15.79
CA GLN A 107 -7.46 -5.83 -15.86
C GLN A 107 -7.95 -6.28 -14.48
N CYS A 108 -7.11 -6.19 -13.46
CA CYS A 108 -7.52 -6.46 -12.07
C CYS A 108 -8.67 -5.52 -11.64
N GLY A 109 -8.60 -4.24 -12.01
CA GLY A 109 -9.66 -3.27 -11.74
C GLY A 109 -10.98 -3.62 -12.43
N LEU A 110 -10.94 -4.12 -13.67
CA LEU A 110 -12.13 -4.60 -14.38
C LEU A 110 -12.78 -5.79 -13.68
N GLU A 111 -11.99 -6.75 -13.16
CA GLU A 111 -12.56 -7.85 -12.37
C GLU A 111 -13.16 -7.34 -11.05
N CYS A 112 -12.55 -6.36 -10.38
CA CYS A 112 -13.13 -5.77 -9.17
C CYS A 112 -14.50 -5.11 -9.47
N ILE A 113 -14.64 -4.45 -10.63
CA ILE A 113 -15.93 -3.92 -11.10
C ILE A 113 -16.91 -5.06 -11.36
N ALA A 114 -16.46 -6.14 -12.03
CA ALA A 114 -17.30 -7.31 -12.31
C ALA A 114 -17.82 -7.97 -11.02
N ARG A 115 -16.96 -8.11 -10.00
CA ARG A 115 -17.33 -8.58 -8.66
C ARG A 115 -18.32 -7.63 -8.00
N THR A 116 -18.06 -6.33 -8.04
CA THR A 116 -18.97 -5.31 -7.47
C THR A 116 -20.38 -5.38 -8.05
N LYS A 117 -20.52 -5.64 -9.35
CA LYS A 117 -21.83 -5.80 -9.99
C LYS A 117 -22.62 -7.01 -9.51
N ARG A 118 -21.94 -8.02 -8.96
CA ARG A 118 -22.55 -9.24 -8.37
C ARG A 118 -22.91 -9.05 -6.90
N LEU A 119 -22.46 -7.97 -6.26
CA LEU A 119 -22.77 -7.69 -4.86
C LEU A 119 -24.20 -7.14 -4.70
N PRO A 120 -24.87 -7.45 -3.58
CA PRO A 120 -26.12 -6.81 -3.23
C PRO A 120 -25.95 -5.29 -3.10
N GLU A 121 -27.04 -4.55 -3.25
CA GLU A 121 -27.05 -3.12 -2.97
C GLU A 121 -26.75 -2.85 -1.49
N GLY A 122 -26.03 -1.76 -1.22
CA GLY A 122 -25.59 -1.39 0.12
C GLY A 122 -24.97 0.01 0.15
N PRO A 123 -24.81 0.60 1.35
CA PRO A 123 -24.41 1.99 1.51
C PRO A 123 -22.99 2.29 1.02
N LEU A 124 -22.12 1.28 0.98
CA LEU A 124 -20.74 1.40 0.50
C LEU A 124 -20.57 1.01 -0.97
N ARG A 125 -21.67 0.68 -1.66
CA ARG A 125 -21.67 0.19 -3.04
C ARG A 125 -22.39 1.15 -3.97
N SER A 126 -21.80 1.34 -5.15
CA SER A 126 -22.35 2.02 -6.31
C SER A 126 -22.43 1.06 -7.49
N ALA A 127 -22.96 1.50 -8.63
CA ALA A 127 -23.11 0.66 -9.82
C ALA A 127 -21.81 -0.03 -10.26
N LEU A 128 -20.65 0.63 -10.10
CA LEU A 128 -19.35 0.13 -10.53
C LEU A 128 -18.34 -0.09 -9.40
N HIS A 129 -18.49 0.59 -8.27
CA HIS A 129 -17.49 0.62 -7.21
C HIS A 129 -18.08 0.22 -5.85
N CYS A 130 -17.32 -0.54 -5.06
CA CYS A 130 -17.55 -0.72 -3.63
C CYS A 130 -16.38 -0.09 -2.85
N ARG A 131 -16.66 0.43 -1.66
CA ARG A 131 -15.71 1.17 -0.83
C ARG A 131 -15.49 0.44 0.48
N ARG A 132 -14.29 0.56 1.05
CA ARG A 132 -14.04 0.18 2.45
C ARG A 132 -14.73 1.17 3.37
N GLN A 133 -15.07 0.76 4.59
CA GLN A 133 -15.55 1.68 5.61
C GLN A 133 -14.56 2.84 5.84
N SER A 134 -13.26 2.56 5.85
CA SER A 134 -12.21 3.57 5.96
C SER A 134 -12.19 4.58 4.81
N ASP A 135 -12.53 4.17 3.58
CA ASP A 135 -12.65 5.09 2.45
C ASP A 135 -13.84 6.05 2.65
N PHE A 136 -14.93 5.57 3.23
CA PHE A 136 -16.08 6.39 3.56
C PHE A 136 -15.77 7.38 4.71
N ASP A 137 -15.20 6.87 5.80
CA ASP A 137 -14.87 7.67 7.00
C ASP A 137 -13.84 8.77 6.68
N ALA A 138 -12.82 8.44 5.89
CA ALA A 138 -11.81 9.39 5.43
C ALA A 138 -12.30 10.31 4.31
N LYS A 139 -13.55 10.17 3.85
CA LYS A 139 -14.12 10.88 2.69
C LYS A 139 -13.21 10.78 1.46
N ALA A 140 -12.62 9.60 1.25
CA ALA A 140 -11.73 9.36 0.14
C ALA A 140 -12.47 9.57 -1.19
N PRO A 141 -11.86 10.28 -2.15
CA PRO A 141 -12.50 10.57 -3.43
C PRO A 141 -12.68 9.31 -4.29
N PHE A 142 -11.87 8.27 -4.07
CA PHE A 142 -11.79 7.06 -4.89
C PHE A 142 -11.74 5.80 -4.02
N ASP A 143 -12.32 4.71 -4.52
CA ASP A 143 -12.15 3.36 -3.97
C ASP A 143 -10.79 2.74 -4.32
N GLY A 144 -10.47 1.61 -3.69
CA GLY A 144 -9.17 0.93 -3.83
C GLY A 144 -8.82 0.48 -5.25
N PHE A 145 -9.80 0.20 -6.11
CA PHE A 145 -9.56 -0.30 -7.47
C PHE A 145 -9.98 0.68 -8.57
N HIS A 146 -10.28 1.92 -8.21
CA HIS A 146 -10.55 2.99 -9.17
C HIS A 146 -9.35 3.15 -10.14
N TYR A 147 -9.57 3.43 -11.42
CA TYR A 147 -8.49 3.49 -12.43
C TYR A 147 -7.35 4.49 -12.09
N ARG A 148 -7.66 5.53 -11.29
CA ARG A 148 -6.67 6.49 -10.76
C ARG A 148 -5.82 5.95 -9.61
N LYS A 149 -6.28 4.90 -8.94
CA LYS A 149 -5.69 4.28 -7.74
C LYS A 149 -5.23 2.84 -7.97
N VAL A 150 -5.71 2.15 -9.01
CA VAL A 150 -5.49 0.70 -9.20
C VAL A 150 -4.01 0.32 -9.29
N ASN A 151 -3.17 1.23 -9.81
CA ASN A 151 -1.72 1.03 -9.86
C ASN A 151 -1.05 0.97 -8.47
N LEU A 152 -1.69 1.45 -7.40
CA LEU A 152 -1.17 1.42 -6.03
C LEU A 152 -1.06 0.01 -5.45
N HIS A 153 -2.05 -0.85 -5.74
CA HIS A 153 -2.17 -2.16 -5.07
C HIS A 153 -1.33 -3.26 -5.75
N TYR A 154 -0.91 -3.02 -6.98
CA TYR A 154 -0.73 -4.09 -7.95
C TYR A 154 0.70 -4.64 -8.07
N ARG A 155 1.70 -3.90 -7.60
CA ARG A 155 3.13 -4.30 -7.72
C ARG A 155 3.96 -4.01 -6.48
N MET A 156 3.32 -4.02 -5.30
CA MET A 156 4.05 -4.09 -4.02
C MET A 156 4.14 -5.53 -3.48
N LEU A 157 3.73 -6.50 -4.29
CA LEU A 157 3.78 -7.94 -4.09
C LEU A 157 4.59 -8.54 -5.23
#